data_AF-A0A2D5GIX6-F1
#
_entry.id   AF-A0A2D5GIX6-F1
#
_cell.length_a   1.000
_cell.length_b   1.000
_cell.length_c   1.000
_cell.angle_alpha   90.00
_cell.angle_beta   90.00
_cell.angle_gamma   90.00
#
_symmetry.space_group_name_H-M   'P 1'
#
loop_
_entity.id
_entity.type
_entity.pdbx_description
1 polymer ?
#
loop_
_entity_poly.entity_id
_entity_poly.type
_entity_poly.pdbx_seq_one_letter_code
_entity_poly.pdbx_strand_id
1 'polypeptide(L)' 'FTRLGNENNLQFELKHKEIIDRFGRYPHRNEILGRKSTPEEIEFLKQPGSSF' A
#
# COMPACT_ATOMS: atom_id res chain seq x y z
N PHE A 1 -24.29 -9.53 -16.02
CA PHE A 1 -23.50 -9.34 -14.79
C PHE A 1 -22.59 -8.11 -14.91
N THR A 2 -23.12 -6.98 -15.34
CA THR A 2 -22.40 -5.72 -15.49
C THR A 2 -23.01 -4.71 -14.52
N ARG A 3 -22.58 -4.71 -13.25
CA ARG A 3 -22.77 -3.60 -12.30
C ARG A 3 -22.29 -3.96 -10.90
N LEU A 4 -21.04 -3.62 -10.62
CA LEU A 4 -20.51 -3.15 -9.33
C LEU A 4 -19.05 -2.83 -9.62
N GLY A 5 -18.60 -1.62 -9.34
CA GLY A 5 -17.25 -1.11 -9.66
C GLY A 5 -16.12 -1.85 -8.95
N ASN A 6 -15.95 -3.13 -9.27
CA ASN A 6 -15.01 -4.09 -8.68
C ASN A 6 -13.65 -4.06 -9.37
N GLU A 7 -13.53 -3.52 -10.58
CA GLU A 7 -12.23 -3.43 -11.26
C GLU A 7 -11.26 -2.54 -10.47
N ASN A 8 -11.76 -1.43 -9.91
CA ASN A 8 -10.96 -0.58 -9.04
C ASN A 8 -10.57 -1.31 -7.76
N ASN A 9 -11.50 -2.01 -7.10
CA ASN A 9 -11.22 -2.78 -5.89
C ASN A 9 -10.15 -3.84 -6.12
N LEU A 10 -10.23 -4.59 -7.23
CA LEU A 10 -9.24 -5.60 -7.57
C LEU A 10 -7.85 -4.99 -7.78
N GLN A 11 -7.75 -3.85 -8.47
CA GLN A 11 -6.48 -3.14 -8.65
C GLN A 11 -5.93 -2.63 -7.31
N PHE A 12 -6.78 -2.16 -6.40
CA PHE A 12 -6.36 -1.79 -5.05
C PHE A 12 -5.88 -3.02 -4.26
N GLU A 13 -6.61 -4.13 -4.27
CA GLU A 13 -6.22 -5.37 -3.57
C GLU A 13 -4.88 -5.91 -4.05
N LEU A 14 -4.62 -5.87 -5.37
CA LEU A 14 -3.34 -6.27 -5.94
C LEU A 14 -2.20 -5.37 -5.46
N LYS A 15 -2.41 -4.04 -5.41
CA LYS A 15 -1.42 -3.10 -4.86
C LYS A 15 -1.18 -3.34 -3.37
N HIS A 16 -2.22 -3.57 -2.57
CA HIS A 16 -2.06 -3.91 -1.15
C HIS A 16 -1.27 -5.21 -0.97
N LYS A 17 -1.58 -6.24 -1.77
CA LYS A 17 -0.85 -7.50 -1.76
C LYS A 17 0.63 -7.29 -2.07
N GLU A 18 0.95 -6.49 -3.08
CA GLU A 18 2.34 -6.20 -3.45
C GLU A 18 3.11 -5.47 -2.33
N ILE A 19 2.46 -4.52 -1.64
CA ILE A 19 3.05 -3.82 -0.49
C ILE A 19 3.34 -4.81 0.65
N ILE A 20 2.38 -5.68 0.96
CA ILE A 20 2.55 -6.70 2.00
C ILE A 20 3.60 -7.74 1.60
N ASP A 21 3.68 -8.12 0.33
CA ASP A 21 4.67 -9.08 -0.16
C ASP A 21 6.11 -8.51 -0.09
N ARG A 22 6.27 -7.21 -0.41
CA ARG A 22 7.58 -6.53 -0.35
C ARG A 22 8.00 -6.16 1.08
N PHE A 23 7.09 -5.60 1.87
CA PHE A 23 7.43 -4.99 3.17
C PHE A 23 6.93 -5.78 4.38
N GLY A 24 6.03 -6.76 4.19
CA GLY A 24 5.39 -7.51 5.27
C GLY A 24 4.40 -6.70 6.13
N ARG A 25 4.23 -5.41 5.82
CA ARG A 25 3.44 -4.43 6.59
C ARG A 25 3.07 -3.24 5.71
N TYR A 26 2.26 -2.33 6.26
CA TYR A 26 1.87 -1.09 5.59
C TYR A 26 2.78 0.08 6.01
N PRO A 27 3.68 0.57 5.12
CA PRO A 27 4.65 1.59 5.48
C PRO A 27 4.03 2.91 5.93
N HIS A 28 2.85 3.27 5.39
CA HIS A 28 2.14 4.50 5.75
C HIS A 28 1.62 4.48 7.19
N ARG A 29 1.49 3.29 7.81
CA ARG A 29 1.11 3.16 9.23
C ARG A 29 2.29 3.23 10.17
N ASN A 30 3.53 3.23 9.67
CA ASN A 30 4.71 3.22 10.52
C ASN A 30 4.79 4.49 11.39
N GLU A 31 4.48 5.66 10.82
CA GLU A 31 4.52 6.93 11.56
C GLU A 31 3.51 6.96 12.71
N ILE A 32 2.26 6.59 12.45
CA ILE A 32 1.18 6.57 13.45
C ILE A 32 1.43 5.50 14.53
N LEU A 33 2.05 4.38 14.16
CA LEU A 33 2.40 3.29 15.08
C LEU A 33 3.77 3.49 15.77
N GLY A 34 4.46 4.61 15.53
CA GLY A 34 5.77 4.90 16.11
C GLY A 34 6.90 3.96 15.65
N ARG A 35 6.73 3.30 14.50
CA ARG A 35 7.73 2.41 13.89
C ARG A 35 8.67 3.20 13.00
N LYS A 36 9.95 2.82 12.98
CA LYS A 36 10.91 3.36 12.01
C LYS A 36 10.71 2.70 10.65
N SER A 37 10.48 3.51 9.62
CA SER A 37 10.49 3.08 8.22
C SER A 37 11.93 2.85 7.74
N THR A 38 12.12 1.82 6.94
CA THR A 38 13.36 1.55 6.21
C THR A 38 13.54 2.53 5.04
N PRO A 39 14.76 2.68 4.50
CA PRO A 39 14.99 3.54 3.33
C PRO A 39 14.08 3.20 2.14
N GLU A 40 13.88 1.91 1.86
CA GLU A 40 13.01 1.41 0.79
C GLU A 40 11.54 1.77 1.03
N GLU A 41 11.07 1.65 2.27
CA GLU A 41 9.73 2.08 2.67
C GLU A 41 9.56 3.60 2.54
N ILE A 42 10.58 4.39 2.85
CA ILE A 42 10.55 5.86 2.72
C ILE A 42 10.50 6.26 1.25
N GLU A 43 11.28 5.61 0.38
CA GLU A 43 11.21 5.85 -1.06
C GLU A 43 9.85 5.45 -1.63
N PHE A 44 9.29 4.33 -1.18
CA PHE A 44 7.93 3.93 -1.53
C PHE A 44 6.90 4.99 -1.11
N LEU A 45 6.99 5.50 0.13
CA LEU A 45 6.09 6.54 0.63
C LEU A 45 6.11 7.85 -0.18
N LYS A 46 7.22 8.15 -0.86
CA LYS A 46 7.35 9.33 -1.72
C LYS A 46 6.66 9.18 -3.08
N GLN A 47 6.34 7.95 -3.51
CA GLN A 47 5.70 7.70 -4.80
C GLN A 47 4.19 7.99 -4.75
N PRO A 48 3.58 8.44 -5.86
CA PRO A 48 2.13 8.59 -5.93
C PRO A 48 1.44 7.22 -5.84
N GLY A 49 0.42 7.11 -4.99
CA GLY A 49 -0.21 5.82 -4.69
C GLY A 49 0.60 4.98 -3.69
N SER A 50 1.27 5.62 -2.75
CA SER A 50 1.89 4.96 -1.59
C SER A 50 0.99 4.96 -0.34
N SER A 51 -0.11 5.71 -0.42
CA SER A 51 -1.12 5.89 0.61
C SER A 51 -2.49 5.88 -0.08
N PHE A 52 -3.32 4.92 0.28
CA PHE A 52 -4.71 4.75 -0.14
C PHE A 52 -5.50 4.05 0.96
#